data_AF-A0A3E0Q2V6-F1
#
_entry.id   AF-A0A3E0Q2V6-F1
#
_cell.length_a   1.000
_cell.length_b   1.000
_cell.length_c   1.000
_cell.angle_alpha   90.00
_cell.angle_beta   90.00
_cell.angle_gamma   90.00
#
_symmetry.space_group_name_H-M   'P 1'
#
loop_
_entity.id
_entity.type
_entity.pdbx_description
1 polymer ?
#
loop_
_entity_poly.entity_id
_entity_poly.type
_entity_poly.pdbx_seq_one_letter_code
_entity_poly.pdbx_strand_id
1 'polypeptide(L)'
;MRLAAQIKGGYYPAPPDAVAHCTAFLKPPRGGSFCLLAPCCGEGAALTQLAATLTVAADLVYCIELDPERKGHIALLMPFGHLEAWSNRAASRPMSYGGRPESPSMSQMSNSRTTRTDLCSPERFLLFDL
;
A
#
# COMPACT_ATOMS: atom_id res chain seq x y z
N MET A 1 -18.07 -6.20 -8.53
CA MET A 1 -18.16 -4.90 -7.83
C MET A 1 -19.61 -4.63 -7.46
N ARG A 2 -19.88 -3.93 -6.35
CA ARG A 2 -21.25 -3.45 -6.02
C ARG A 2 -21.64 -2.33 -7.01
N LEU A 3 -22.92 -2.24 -7.38
CA LEU A 3 -23.41 -1.21 -8.33
C LEU A 3 -23.03 0.23 -7.92
N ALA A 4 -23.12 0.53 -6.62
CA ALA A 4 -22.70 1.83 -6.08
C ALA A 4 -21.22 2.16 -6.33
N ALA A 5 -20.34 1.15 -6.42
CA ALA A 5 -18.91 1.31 -6.71
C ALA A 5 -18.64 1.60 -8.18
N GLN A 6 -19.46 1.08 -9.09
CA GLN A 6 -19.34 1.39 -10.51
C GLN A 6 -19.71 2.84 -10.80
N ILE A 7 -20.74 3.38 -10.12
CA ILE A 7 -21.17 4.78 -10.27
C ILE A 7 -20.07 5.77 -9.85
N LYS A 8 -19.27 5.42 -8.83
CA LYS A 8 -18.21 6.27 -8.29
C LYS A 8 -16.82 5.98 -8.87
N GLY A 9 -16.74 5.15 -9.91
CA GLY A 9 -15.45 4.74 -10.48
C GLY A 9 -14.53 4.02 -9.48
N GLY A 10 -15.09 3.44 -8.42
CA GLY A 10 -14.35 2.81 -7.34
C GLY A 10 -13.64 3.77 -6.37
N TYR A 11 -13.85 5.09 -6.46
CA TYR A 11 -13.20 6.06 -5.58
C TYR A 11 -14.13 6.57 -4.47
N TYR A 12 -13.64 6.48 -3.23
CA TYR A 12 -14.38 6.82 -2.02
C TYR A 12 -13.44 7.55 -1.04
N PRO A 13 -13.26 8.87 -1.17
CA PRO A 13 -12.37 9.59 -0.26
C PRO A 13 -12.92 9.52 1.16
N ALA A 14 -12.10 9.01 2.09
CA ALA A 14 -12.44 9.03 3.50
C ALA A 14 -12.52 10.48 4.01
N PRO A 15 -13.66 10.91 4.59
CA PRO A 15 -13.77 12.25 5.17
C PRO A 15 -12.73 12.44 6.29
N PRO A 16 -12.12 13.63 6.43
CA PRO A 16 -11.09 13.87 7.45
C PRO A 16 -11.53 13.53 8.87
N ASP A 17 -12.79 13.80 9.21
CA ASP A 17 -13.36 13.48 10.53
C ASP A 17 -13.49 11.98 10.76
N ALA A 18 -13.77 11.21 9.70
CA ALA A 18 -13.81 9.75 9.77
C ALA A 18 -12.41 9.18 10.02
N VAL A 19 -11.38 9.71 9.34
CA VAL A 19 -9.98 9.34 9.57
C VAL A 19 -9.56 9.65 11.00
N ALA A 20 -9.88 10.86 11.49
CA ALA A 20 -9.60 11.26 12.87
C ALA A 20 -10.29 10.32 13.87
N HIS A 21 -11.57 10.01 13.66
CA HIS A 21 -12.31 9.08 14.49
C HIS A 21 -11.69 7.67 14.48
N CYS A 22 -11.30 7.16 13.30
CA CYS A 22 -10.61 5.88 13.17
C CYS A 22 -9.30 5.84 13.96
N THR A 23 -8.52 6.93 13.95
CA THR A 23 -7.22 6.99 14.67
C THR A 23 -7.37 6.78 16.17
N ALA A 24 -8.50 7.18 16.76
CA ALA A 24 -8.77 7.01 18.19
C ALA A 24 -8.87 5.53 18.63
N PHE A 25 -9.14 4.62 17.69
CA PHE A 25 -9.21 3.19 17.95
C PHE A 25 -7.89 2.45 17.66
N LEU A 26 -6.93 3.13 17.04
CA LEU A 26 -5.65 2.53 16.70
C LEU A 26 -4.73 2.49 17.91
N LYS A 27 -4.02 1.37 18.05
CA LYS A 27 -3.07 1.13 19.13
C LYS A 27 -1.70 0.85 18.51
N PRO A 28 -0.92 1.90 18.20
CA PRO A 28 0.47 1.74 17.80
C PRO A 28 1.24 0.90 18.84
N PRO A 29 2.19 0.07 18.41
CA PRO A 29 3.05 -0.67 19.33
C PRO A 29 3.82 0.30 20.22
N ARG A 30 3.97 -0.05 21.51
CA ARG A 30 4.67 0.79 22.49
C ARG A 30 6.18 0.65 22.32
N GLY A 31 6.89 1.78 22.32
CA GLY A 31 8.36 1.80 22.45
C GLY A 31 9.16 1.49 21.18
N GLY A 32 8.60 1.74 19.99
CA GLY A 32 9.33 1.55 18.74
C GLY A 32 8.64 2.19 17.55
N SER A 33 9.35 2.20 16.41
CA SER A 33 8.76 2.55 15.12
C SER A 33 7.87 1.41 14.60
N PHE A 34 6.92 1.76 13.75
CA PHE A 34 6.04 0.81 13.08
C PHE A 34 5.74 1.29 11.66
N CYS A 35 5.33 0.37 10.80
CA CYS A 35 5.02 0.64 9.42
C CYS A 35 3.51 0.80 9.23
N LEU A 36 3.14 1.75 8.37
CA LEU A 36 1.77 1.98 7.94
C LEU A 36 1.60 1.45 6.52
N LEU A 37 0.61 0.60 6.29
CA LEU A 37 0.32 0.05 4.95
C LEU A 37 -1.13 0.35 4.54
N ALA A 38 -1.29 1.05 3.43
CA ALA A 38 -2.58 1.25 2.76
C ALA A 38 -2.61 0.50 1.41
N PRO A 39 -3.36 -0.61 1.29
CA PRO A 39 -3.45 -1.39 0.05
C PRO A 39 -4.27 -0.70 -1.04
N CYS A 40 -5.05 0.33 -0.67
CA CYS A 40 -5.78 1.22 -1.57
C CYS A 40 -5.72 2.63 -0.98
N CYS A 41 -4.74 3.43 -1.38
CA CYS A 41 -4.52 4.75 -0.77
C CYS A 41 -5.27 5.89 -1.46
N GLY A 42 -5.92 5.66 -2.61
CA GLY A 42 -6.65 6.69 -3.33
C GLY A 42 -5.71 7.80 -3.77
N GLU A 43 -6.01 9.04 -3.41
CA GLU A 43 -5.12 10.19 -3.63
C GLU A 43 -4.13 10.42 -2.48
N GLY A 44 -4.15 9.58 -1.44
CA GLY A 44 -3.21 9.65 -0.31
C GLY A 44 -3.56 10.63 0.80
N ALA A 45 -4.66 11.40 0.70
CA ALA A 45 -5.06 12.38 1.72
C ALA A 45 -5.30 11.75 3.10
N ALA A 46 -6.09 10.69 3.16
CA ALA A 46 -6.39 9.98 4.41
C ALA A 46 -5.16 9.28 4.99
N LEU A 47 -4.30 8.70 4.14
CA LEU A 47 -3.02 8.11 4.54
C LEU A 47 -2.08 9.15 5.14
N THR A 48 -1.99 10.33 4.55
CA THR A 48 -1.17 11.45 5.04
C THR A 48 -1.65 11.91 6.42
N GLN A 49 -2.96 12.10 6.59
CA GLN A 49 -3.55 12.44 7.88
C GLN A 49 -3.28 11.37 8.94
N LEU A 50 -3.42 10.09 8.57
CA LEU A 50 -3.18 8.95 9.45
C LEU A 50 -1.71 8.87 9.90
N ALA A 51 -0.78 9.00 8.96
CA ALA A 51 0.66 9.01 9.24
C ALA A 51 1.05 10.18 10.17
N ALA A 52 0.51 11.38 9.92
CA ALA A 52 0.75 12.54 10.77
C ALA A 52 0.18 12.35 12.19
N THR A 53 -1.07 11.87 12.30
CA THR A 53 -1.75 11.69 13.59
C THR A 53 -1.09 10.63 14.45
N LEU A 54 -0.59 9.55 13.84
CA LEU A 54 0.09 8.46 14.53
C LEU A 54 1.62 8.66 14.59
N THR A 55 2.13 9.81 14.14
CA THR A 55 3.56 10.16 14.14
C THR A 55 4.46 9.13 13.43
N VAL A 56 3.97 8.57 12.32
CA VAL A 56 4.73 7.61 11.50
C VAL A 56 5.71 8.37 10.61
N ALA A 57 6.97 7.95 10.62
CA ALA A 57 7.98 8.50 9.73
C ALA A 57 7.65 8.16 8.26
N ALA A 58 7.90 9.10 7.35
CA ALA A 58 7.48 8.96 5.95
C ALA A 58 8.10 7.74 5.24
N ASP A 59 9.32 7.35 5.62
CA ASP A 59 10.01 6.16 5.12
C ASP A 59 9.44 4.83 5.65
N LEU A 60 8.50 4.89 6.59
CA LEU A 60 7.75 3.74 7.11
C LEU A 60 6.29 3.73 6.63
N VAL A 61 5.95 4.58 5.66
CA VAL A 61 4.62 4.62 5.03
C VAL A 61 4.68 3.90 3.68
N TYR A 62 3.86 2.87 3.55
CA TYR A 62 3.71 2.03 2.36
C TYR A 62 2.31 2.15 1.81
N CYS A 63 2.20 2.26 0.49
CA CYS A 63 0.90 2.42 -0.13
C CYS A 63 0.84 1.81 -1.53
N ILE A 64 -0.35 1.35 -1.87
CA ILE A 64 -0.69 0.80 -3.18
C ILE A 64 -1.87 1.60 -3.71
N GLU A 65 -1.76 2.00 -4.97
CA GLU A 65 -2.87 2.52 -5.76
C GLU A 65 -2.80 1.82 -7.12
N LEU A 66 -3.94 1.63 -7.78
CA LEU A 66 -3.97 1.01 -9.10
C LEU A 66 -4.07 2.07 -10.20
N ASP A 67 -4.79 3.15 -9.92
CA ASP A 67 -5.05 4.24 -10.85
C ASP A 67 -3.82 5.13 -11.07
N PRO A 68 -3.40 5.35 -12.33
CA PRO A 68 -2.19 6.11 -12.65
C PRO A 68 -2.32 7.61 -12.35
N GLU A 69 -3.52 8.18 -12.44
CA GLU A 69 -3.74 9.60 -12.17
C GLU A 69 -3.65 9.87 -10.67
N ARG A 70 -4.33 9.05 -9.86
CA ARG A 70 -4.27 9.16 -8.39
C ARG A 70 -2.87 8.88 -7.83
N LYS A 71 -2.12 7.97 -8.45
CA LYS A 71 -0.68 7.79 -8.15
C LYS A 71 0.13 9.08 -8.30
N GLY A 72 -0.15 9.85 -9.36
CA GLY A 72 0.49 11.14 -9.59
C GLY A 72 0.28 12.12 -8.43
N HIS A 73 -0.94 12.16 -7.88
CA HIS A 73 -1.26 12.96 -6.69
C HIS A 73 -0.48 12.52 -5.45
N ILE A 74 -0.36 11.21 -5.22
CA ILE A 74 0.39 10.66 -4.07
C ILE A 74 1.87 11.03 -4.12
N ALA A 75 2.49 10.95 -5.30
CA ALA A 75 3.91 11.28 -5.46
C ALA A 75 4.22 12.75 -5.10
N LEU A 76 3.25 13.66 -5.25
CA LEU A 76 3.36 15.06 -4.84
C LEU A 76 3.16 15.24 -3.32
N LEU A 77 2.24 14.49 -2.73
CA LEU A 77 1.87 14.61 -1.32
C LEU A 77 2.86 13.91 -0.38
N MET A 78 3.43 12.78 -0.81
CA MET A 78 4.35 11.96 -0.01
C MET A 78 5.57 11.52 -0.84
N PRO A 79 6.53 12.42 -1.09
CA PRO A 79 7.70 12.13 -1.94
C PRO A 79 8.67 11.09 -1.34
N PHE A 80 8.55 10.79 -0.04
CA PHE A 80 9.42 9.84 0.67
C PHE A 80 8.71 8.53 1.03
N GLY A 81 7.42 8.39 0.71
CA GLY A 81 6.66 7.16 0.95
C GLY A 81 6.97 6.08 -0.10
N HIS A 82 6.81 4.83 0.30
CA HIS A 82 6.94 3.70 -0.61
C HIS A 82 5.62 3.47 -1.35
N LEU A 83 5.54 3.98 -2.58
CA LEU A 83 4.40 3.76 -3.48
C LEU A 83 4.71 2.60 -4.43
N GLU A 84 4.03 1.47 -4.23
CA GLU A 84 4.08 0.37 -5.19
C GLU A 84 2.97 0.52 -6.23
N ALA A 85 3.38 0.60 -7.49
CA ALA A 85 2.46 0.47 -8.60
C ALA A 85 2.38 -1.01 -8.98
N TRP A 86 1.17 -1.59 -8.99
CA TRP A 86 0.95 -2.81 -9.76
C TRP A 86 1.26 -2.49 -11.24
N SER A 87 2.47 -2.83 -11.68
CA SER A 87 2.81 -2.88 -13.11
C SER A 87 2.37 -4.26 -13.61
N ASN A 88 1.46 -4.28 -14.56
CA ASN A 88 0.94 -5.53 -15.13
C ASN A 88 2.01 -6.15 -16.06
N ARG A 89 3.13 -6.62 -15.51
CA ARG A 89 4.20 -7.28 -16.29
C ARG A 89 3.74 -8.64 -16.87
N ALA A 90 2.56 -9.12 -16.45
CA ALA A 90 1.91 -10.34 -16.95
C ALA A 90 0.85 -10.09 -18.05
N ALA A 91 0.43 -8.84 -18.30
CA ALA A 91 -0.61 -8.56 -19.29
C ALA A 91 -0.13 -8.56 -20.75
N SER A 92 1.17 -8.69 -20.99
CA SER A 92 1.79 -8.76 -22.32
C SER A 92 2.03 -10.20 -22.81
N ARG A 93 1.60 -11.24 -22.07
CA ARG A 93 1.53 -12.60 -22.60
C ARG A 93 0.08 -12.94 -22.91
N PRO A 94 -0.27 -13.32 -24.16
CA PRO A 94 -1.62 -13.78 -24.44
C PRO A 94 -1.94 -14.94 -23.50
N MET A 95 -3.06 -14.81 -22.80
CA MET A 95 -3.55 -15.79 -21.84
C MET A 95 -3.97 -17.04 -22.62
N SER A 96 -3.06 -18.01 -22.77
CA SER A 96 -3.39 -19.34 -23.27
C SER A 96 -4.12 -20.09 -22.15
N TYR A 97 -5.43 -20.30 -22.33
CA TYR A 97 -6.20 -21.21 -21.48
C TYR A 97 -5.74 -22.65 -21.77
N GLY A 98 -4.77 -23.14 -21.00
CA GLY A 98 -4.37 -24.55 -21.06
C GLY A 98 -2.94 -24.81 -20.60
N GLY A 99 -2.74 -24.99 -19.29
CA GLY A 99 -1.50 -25.55 -18.73
C GLY A 99 -1.30 -25.15 -17.27
N ARG A 100 -1.16 -26.13 -16.37
CA ARG A 100 -0.68 -25.86 -15.00
C ARG A 100 0.72 -25.24 -15.11
N PRO A 101 1.02 -24.13 -14.40
CA PRO A 101 2.40 -23.69 -14.31
C PRO A 101 3.19 -24.70 -13.49
N GLU A 102 4.21 -25.30 -14.09
CA GLU A 102 5.24 -26.04 -13.37
C GLU A 102 6.02 -25.08 -12.47
N SER A 103 6.32 -25.52 -11.25
CA SER A 103 7.09 -24.77 -10.25
C SER A 103 8.52 -24.49 -10.75
N PRO A 104 9.04 -23.26 -10.63
CA PRO A 104 10.41 -22.97 -11.01
C PRO A 104 11.41 -23.65 -10.05
N SER A 105 12.50 -24.18 -10.61
CA SER A 105 13.57 -24.85 -9.87
C SER A 105 14.47 -23.87 -9.10
N MET A 106 14.93 -24.30 -7.93
CA MET A 106 15.58 -23.53 -6.86
C MET A 106 16.97 -22.92 -7.17
N SER A 107 17.47 -22.94 -8.42
CA SER A 107 18.89 -22.63 -8.68
C SER A 107 19.22 -21.23 -9.22
N GLN A 108 18.26 -20.30 -9.29
CA GLN A 108 18.48 -19.00 -9.95
C GLN A 108 18.12 -17.76 -9.10
N MET A 109 18.37 -17.78 -7.79
CA MET A 109 18.41 -16.54 -6.99
C MET A 109 19.86 -16.17 -6.69
N SER A 110 20.46 -15.36 -7.56
CA SER A 110 21.78 -14.76 -7.34
C SER A 110 21.68 -13.55 -6.40
N ASN A 111 22.63 -13.48 -5.48
CA ASN A 111 22.71 -12.52 -4.39
C ASN A 111 22.83 -11.06 -4.85
N SER A 112 21.83 -10.24 -4.55
CA SER A 112 22.04 -8.82 -4.22
C SER A 112 21.39 -8.55 -2.86
N ARG A 113 22.11 -8.99 -1.82
CA ARG A 113 21.79 -8.82 -0.42
C ARG A 113 21.99 -7.35 -0.04
N THR A 114 20.91 -6.58 -0.05
CA THR A 114 20.71 -5.50 0.93
C THR A 114 19.43 -5.81 1.66
N THR A 115 19.52 -6.66 2.68
CA THR A 115 18.40 -7.03 3.54
C THR A 115 18.05 -5.83 4.42
N ARG A 116 17.13 -5.00 3.93
CA ARG A 116 16.46 -3.92 4.70
C ARG A 116 15.22 -4.44 5.46
N THR A 117 15.11 -5.76 5.56
CA THR A 117 14.04 -6.51 6.25
C THR A 117 14.04 -6.32 7.77
N ASP A 118 15.10 -5.72 8.32
CA ASP A 118 15.31 -5.67 9.76
C ASP A 118 14.58 -4.49 10.43
N LEU A 119 14.03 -3.55 9.63
CA LEU A 119 13.29 -2.39 10.13
C LEU A 119 11.79 -2.67 10.35
N CYS A 120 11.24 -3.74 9.74
CA CYS A 120 9.80 -3.98 9.76
C CYS A 120 9.47 -5.48 9.91
N SER A 121 9.60 -6.00 11.13
CA SER A 121 9.03 -7.30 11.50
C SER A 121 7.50 -7.29 11.34
N PRO A 122 6.86 -8.41 10.96
CA PRO A 122 5.41 -8.48 10.69
C PRO A 122 4.53 -8.05 11.88
N GLU A 123 5.06 -8.09 13.11
CA GLU A 123 4.38 -7.60 14.32
C GLU A 123 4.29 -6.07 14.42
N ARG A 124 4.87 -5.33 13.46
CA ARG A 124 4.94 -3.86 13.44
C ARG A 124 4.18 -3.22 12.29
N PHE A 125 3.21 -3.93 11.69
CA PHE A 125 2.35 -3.35 10.65
C PHE A 125 0.97 -3.01 11.21
N LEU A 126 0.52 -1.79 10.93
CA LEU A 126 -0.91 -1.47 10.93
C LEU A 126 -1.39 -1.47 9.47
N LEU A 127 -2.17 -2.50 9.12
CA LEU A 127 -2.86 -2.59 7.84
C LEU A 127 -4.17 -1.81 7.94
N PHE A 128 -4.34 -0.83 7.06
CA PHE A 128 -5.55 0.00 7.02
C PHE A 128 -6.10 0.09 5.61
N ASP A 129 -7.37 -0.27 5.44
CA ASP A 129 -8.15 -0.06 4.22
C ASP A 129 -9.00 1.20 4.43
N LEU A 130 -8.77 2.25 3.63
CA LEU A 130 -9.41 3.56 3.75
C LEU A 130 -10.42 3.78 2.60
#